data_AF-A0A433V4Q0-F1
#
_entry.id   AF-A0A433V4Q0-F1
#
_cell.length_a   1.000
_cell.length_b   1.000
_cell.length_c   1.000
_cell.angle_alpha   90.00
_cell.angle_beta   90.00
_cell.angle_gamma   90.00
#
_symmetry.space_group_name_H-M   'P 1'
#
loop_
_entity.id
_entity.type
_entity.pdbx_description
1 polymer ?
#
loop_
_entity_poly.entity_id
_entity_poly.type
_entity_poly.pdbx_seq_one_letter_code
_entity_poly.pdbx_strand_id
1 'polypeptide(L)'
;MQSKKPEKIDFNNEYPCPCRRRGELTAITLTEAFGCNRCQRIFVVEDSGYVLEELSTTYPYKKAWRWSGNAWSVVHPKMGESYLPVALGIIFVLVVIWLPLALRLANTSSWVAWAMLAVLLALLPALMLWLTHRP
;
A
#
# COMPACT_ATOMS: atom_id res chain seq x y z
N MET A 1 -26.76 2.11 -2.76
CA MET A 1 -25.94 3.15 -3.40
C MET A 1 -25.45 2.60 -4.73
N GLN A 2 -25.92 3.13 -5.87
CA GLN A 2 -25.53 2.62 -7.19
C GLN A 2 -24.04 2.91 -7.41
N SER A 3 -23.25 1.84 -7.49
CA SER A 3 -21.83 1.91 -7.84
C SER A 3 -21.73 2.38 -9.29
N LYS A 4 -21.51 3.69 -9.50
CA LYS A 4 -21.25 4.22 -10.84
C LYS A 4 -20.01 3.50 -11.38
N LYS A 5 -20.16 2.89 -12.55
CA LYS A 5 -19.08 2.16 -13.23
C LYS A 5 -17.86 3.09 -13.37
N PRO A 6 -16.65 2.64 -13.03
CA PRO A 6 -15.46 3.43 -13.24
C PRO A 6 -15.34 3.81 -14.71
N GLU A 7 -15.17 5.09 -14.97
CA GLU A 7 -14.97 5.63 -16.31
C GLU A 7 -13.47 5.72 -16.59
N LYS A 8 -13.07 5.38 -17.82
CA LYS A 8 -11.67 5.46 -18.24
C LYS A 8 -11.28 6.94 -18.34
N ILE A 9 -10.11 7.28 -17.82
CA ILE A 9 -9.56 8.62 -17.87
C ILE A 9 -9.04 8.86 -19.29
N ASP A 10 -9.58 9.87 -19.96
CA ASP A 10 -9.18 10.26 -21.31
C ASP A 10 -8.27 11.49 -21.25
N PHE A 11 -7.10 11.41 -21.88
CA PHE A 11 -6.14 12.52 -21.93
C PHE A 11 -6.64 13.73 -22.72
N ASN A 12 -7.65 13.57 -23.57
CA ASN A 12 -8.28 14.68 -24.29
C ASN A 12 -9.32 15.44 -23.46
N ASN A 13 -9.72 14.91 -22.30
CA ASN A 13 -10.70 15.56 -21.43
C ASN A 13 -10.04 16.44 -20.38
N GLU A 14 -10.74 17.53 -20.06
CA GLU A 14 -10.40 18.41 -18.95
C GLU A 14 -11.04 17.86 -17.67
N TYR A 15 -10.21 17.57 -16.66
CA TYR A 15 -10.69 17.10 -15.36
C TYR A 15 -10.39 18.12 -14.26
N PRO A 16 -11.28 18.28 -13.26
CA PRO A 16 -11.01 19.15 -12.12
C PRO A 16 -9.87 18.58 -11.27
N CYS A 17 -9.11 19.43 -10.60
CA CYS A 17 -8.02 18.99 -9.75
C CYS A 17 -8.54 18.31 -8.45
N PRO A 18 -8.03 17.13 -8.08
CA PRO A 18 -8.42 16.44 -6.83
C PRO A 18 -8.02 17.20 -5.56
N CYS A 19 -7.09 18.16 -5.64
CA CYS A 19 -6.61 18.94 -4.49
C CYS A 19 -7.57 20.07 -4.03
N ARG A 20 -8.81 20.14 -4.55
CA ARG A 20 -9.84 21.17 -4.25
C ARG A 20 -9.48 22.63 -4.53
N ARG A 21 -8.32 22.93 -5.13
CA ARG A 21 -7.84 24.31 -5.38
C ARG A 21 -8.40 24.99 -6.64
N ARG A 22 -9.57 24.58 -7.15
CA ARG A 22 -10.16 25.07 -8.42
C ARG A 22 -9.16 25.07 -9.60
N GLY A 23 -8.27 24.08 -9.61
CA GLY A 23 -7.36 23.85 -10.73
C GLY A 23 -7.95 22.84 -11.70
N GLU A 24 -7.36 22.76 -12.88
CA GLU A 24 -7.70 21.79 -13.92
C GLU A 24 -6.46 20.96 -14.24
N LEU A 25 -6.71 19.69 -14.55
CA LEU A 25 -5.72 18.74 -15.00
C LEU A 25 -5.57 18.87 -16.51
N THR A 26 -4.38 19.21 -16.93
CA THR A 26 -3.99 19.32 -18.34
C THR A 26 -3.05 18.17 -18.67
N ALA A 27 -3.33 17.43 -19.74
CA ALA A 27 -2.44 16.36 -20.19
C ALA A 27 -1.07 16.92 -20.59
N ILE A 28 -0.01 16.24 -20.18
CA ILE A 28 1.36 16.58 -20.58
C ILE A 28 1.63 15.81 -21.87
N THR A 29 1.71 16.53 -22.98
CA THR A 29 1.94 15.95 -24.31
C THR A 29 3.14 14.99 -24.30
N LEU A 30 3.00 13.83 -24.94
CA LEU A 30 4.02 12.76 -25.02
C LEU A 30 4.27 11.99 -23.71
N THR A 31 3.42 12.16 -22.70
CA THR A 31 3.44 11.34 -21.48
C THR A 31 2.04 10.93 -21.08
N GLU A 32 1.90 9.78 -20.42
CA GLU A 32 0.63 9.33 -19.81
C GLU A 32 0.40 9.99 -18.44
N ALA A 33 0.61 11.30 -18.38
CA ALA A 33 0.54 12.10 -17.16
C ALA A 33 -0.26 13.40 -17.34
N PHE A 34 -0.90 13.80 -16.25
CA PHE A 34 -1.60 15.07 -16.09
C PHE A 34 -0.81 16.00 -15.16
N GLY A 35 -0.67 17.26 -15.56
CA GLY A 35 -0.22 18.35 -14.71
C GLY A 35 -1.40 19.19 -14.24
N CYS A 36 -1.41 19.62 -12.98
CA CYS A 36 -2.39 20.63 -12.53
C CYS A 36 -1.85 22.05 -12.74
N ASN A 37 -2.60 22.89 -13.45
CA ASN A 37 -2.25 24.29 -13.73
C ASN A 37 -2.07 25.17 -12.47
N ARG A 38 -2.72 24.84 -11.35
CA ARG A 38 -2.65 25.58 -10.08
C ARG A 38 -1.75 24.95 -9.05
N CYS A 39 -1.74 23.61 -8.97
CA CYS A 39 -1.03 22.90 -7.91
C CYS A 39 0.40 22.52 -8.30
N GLN A 40 0.74 22.58 -9.60
CA GLN A 40 2.04 22.16 -10.15
C GLN A 40 2.47 20.75 -9.70
N ARG A 41 1.49 19.89 -9.44
CA ARG A 41 1.70 18.47 -9.16
C ARG A 41 1.45 17.67 -10.41
N ILE A 42 2.23 16.61 -10.58
CA ILE A 42 2.11 15.66 -11.68
C ILE A 42 1.35 14.44 -11.16
N PHE A 43 0.37 14.03 -11.95
CA PHE A 43 -0.44 12.86 -11.71
C PHE A 43 -0.26 11.90 -12.88
N VAL A 44 0.05 10.65 -12.63
CA VAL A 44 0.23 9.63 -13.67
C VAL A 44 -1.03 8.77 -13.72
N VAL A 45 -1.47 8.43 -14.93
CA VAL A 45 -2.54 7.45 -15.07
C VAL A 45 -1.91 6.07 -15.01
N GLU A 46 -2.43 5.21 -14.12
CA GLU A 46 -2.03 3.80 -14.06
C GLU A 46 -2.32 3.10 -15.40
N ASP A 47 -1.56 2.05 -15.75
CA ASP A 47 -1.75 1.26 -16.99
C ASP A 47 -3.21 0.78 -17.20
N SER A 48 -3.96 0.62 -16.11
CA SER A 48 -5.38 0.26 -16.16
C SER A 48 -6.24 1.32 -16.85
N GLY A 49 -5.81 2.59 -16.84
CA GLY A 49 -6.53 3.73 -17.40
C GLY A 49 -7.66 4.26 -16.52
N TYR A 50 -7.86 3.72 -15.32
CA TYR A 50 -8.98 4.08 -14.43
C TYR A 50 -8.54 4.80 -13.15
N VAL A 51 -7.24 4.78 -12.86
CA VAL A 51 -6.68 5.28 -11.61
C VAL A 51 -5.65 6.35 -11.94
N LEU A 52 -5.77 7.47 -11.25
CA LEU A 52 -4.85 8.60 -11.27
C LEU A 52 -3.99 8.52 -10.01
N GLU A 53 -2.69 8.29 -10.16
CA GLU A 53 -1.72 8.27 -9.07
C GLU A 53 -0.97 9.60 -8.97
N GLU A 54 -0.75 10.10 -7.74
CA GLU A 54 0.15 11.23 -7.53
C GLU A 54 1.62 10.80 -7.68
N LEU A 55 2.37 11.47 -8.55
CA LEU A 55 3.82 11.31 -8.64
C LEU A 55 4.49 12.09 -7.49
N SER A 56 4.36 11.57 -6.27
CA SER A 56 5.02 12.13 -5.09
C SER A 56 6.46 11.64 -4.99
N THR A 57 7.40 12.54 -4.69
CA THR A 57 8.80 12.19 -4.43
C THR A 57 8.99 11.44 -3.11
N THR A 58 7.95 11.35 -2.27
CA THR A 58 7.98 10.66 -0.98
C THR A 58 7.19 9.35 -1.05
N TYR A 59 7.89 8.25 -1.33
CA TYR A 59 7.45 6.87 -1.09
C TYR A 59 7.33 6.68 0.45
N PRO A 60 6.21 6.21 1.03
CA PRO A 60 5.44 5.02 0.62
C PRO A 60 3.91 5.22 0.56
N TYR A 61 3.42 6.46 0.60
CA TYR A 61 1.99 6.76 0.60
C TYR A 61 1.59 7.49 -0.68
N LYS A 62 1.60 6.77 -1.80
CA LYS A 62 1.01 7.27 -3.05
C LYS A 62 -0.48 7.42 -2.85
N LYS A 63 -1.00 8.62 -3.12
CA LYS A 63 -2.45 8.85 -3.17
C LYS A 63 -2.92 8.51 -4.57
N ALA A 64 -3.93 7.67 -4.64
CA ALA A 64 -4.59 7.30 -5.89
C ALA A 64 -6.04 7.80 -5.86
N TRP A 65 -6.54 8.22 -7.02
CA TRP A 65 -7.92 8.62 -7.21
C TRP A 65 -8.51 7.92 -8.42
N ARG A 66 -9.80 7.68 -8.39
CA ARG A 66 -10.57 7.13 -9.50
C ARG A 66 -11.68 8.08 -9.88
N TRP A 67 -11.83 8.28 -11.18
CA TRP A 67 -12.89 9.12 -11.72
C TRP A 67 -14.23 8.37 -11.70
N SER A 68 -15.27 9.01 -11.14
CA SER A 68 -16.62 8.45 -11.03
C SER A 68 -17.63 9.08 -12.01
N GLY A 69 -17.13 9.84 -12.99
CA GLY A 69 -17.93 10.60 -13.95
C GLY A 69 -18.24 12.04 -13.51
N ASN A 70 -18.25 12.31 -12.20
CA ASN A 70 -18.58 13.65 -11.68
C ASN A 70 -17.63 14.16 -10.58
N ALA A 71 -16.92 13.25 -9.93
CA ALA A 71 -16.01 13.56 -8.83
C ALA A 71 -14.88 12.52 -8.71
N TRP A 72 -13.80 12.94 -8.07
CA TRP A 72 -12.72 12.05 -7.67
C TRP A 72 -13.09 11.24 -6.43
N SER A 73 -12.93 9.93 -6.53
CA SER A 73 -13.01 9.00 -5.39
C SER A 73 -11.61 8.59 -4.97
N VAL A 74 -11.29 8.64 -3.68
CA VAL A 74 -9.98 8.23 -3.17
C VAL A 74 -9.87 6.71 -3.25
N VAL A 75 -8.85 6.22 -3.96
CA VAL A 75 -8.47 4.82 -3.97
C VAL A 75 -7.33 4.68 -2.97
N HIS A 76 -7.58 3.91 -1.91
CA HIS A 76 -6.51 3.57 -0.99
C HIS A 76 -5.63 2.54 -1.70
N PRO A 77 -4.31 2.76 -1.80
CA PRO A 77 -3.41 1.73 -2.30
C PRO A 77 -3.67 0.48 -1.46
N LYS A 78 -3.78 -0.68 -2.13
CA LYS A 78 -3.89 -1.95 -1.42
C LYS A 78 -2.72 -2.00 -0.45
N MET A 79 -2.98 -2.29 0.82
CA MET A 79 -1.96 -2.46 1.88
C MET A 79 -0.92 -3.58 1.59
N GLY A 80 -0.84 -4.07 0.35
CA GLY A 80 0.10 -5.07 -0.10
C GLY A 80 1.55 -4.58 -0.13
N GLU A 81 1.85 -3.27 -0.14
CA GLU A 81 3.23 -2.76 -0.06
C GLU A 81 3.76 -2.60 1.37
N SER A 82 2.89 -2.66 2.38
CA SER A 82 3.31 -2.67 3.79
C SER A 82 3.81 -4.05 4.26
N TYR A 83 3.82 -5.06 3.40
CA TYR A 83 4.32 -6.39 3.76
C TYR A 83 5.82 -6.40 4.05
N LEU A 84 6.63 -5.61 3.33
CA LEU A 84 8.09 -5.57 3.52
C LEU A 84 8.49 -5.09 4.92
N PRO A 85 8.04 -3.90 5.40
CA PRO A 85 8.38 -3.46 6.74
C PRO A 85 7.78 -4.37 7.82
N VAL A 86 6.59 -4.95 7.59
CA VAL A 86 5.97 -5.90 8.52
C VAL A 86 6.74 -7.21 8.58
N ALA A 87 7.15 -7.77 7.44
CA ALA A 87 7.94 -9.01 7.36
C ALA A 87 9.33 -8.83 7.96
N LEU A 88 9.98 -7.69 7.70
CA LEU A 88 11.25 -7.34 8.35
C LEU A 88 11.10 -7.19 9.86
N GLY A 89 10.02 -6.56 10.32
CA GLY A 89 9.69 -6.47 11.74
C GLY A 89 9.51 -7.86 12.38
N ILE A 90 8.82 -8.77 11.70
CA ILE A 90 8.66 -10.16 12.15
C ILE A 90 10.02 -10.83 12.26
N ILE A 91 10.84 -10.83 11.21
CA ILE A 91 12.18 -11.46 11.22
C ILE A 91 13.02 -10.90 12.36
N PHE A 92 13.01 -9.59 12.57
CA PHE A 92 13.76 -8.95 13.65
C PHE A 92 13.30 -9.41 15.03
N VAL A 93 11.98 -9.47 15.26
CA VAL A 93 11.41 -9.98 16.53
C VAL A 93 11.78 -11.45 16.73
N LEU A 94 11.71 -12.29 15.68
CA LEU A 94 12.11 -13.68 15.79
C LEU A 94 13.58 -13.82 16.18
N VAL A 95 14.48 -13.07 15.53
CA VAL A 95 15.92 -13.10 15.82
C VAL A 95 16.22 -12.59 17.23
N VAL A 96 15.62 -11.47 17.65
CA VAL A 96 15.85 -10.89 18.98
C VAL A 96 15.32 -11.77 20.11
N ILE A 97 14.25 -12.54 19.88
CA ILE A 97 13.72 -13.48 20.88
C ILE A 97 14.47 -14.81 20.83
N TRP A 98 14.80 -15.33 19.65
CA TRP A 98 15.49 -16.62 19.50
C TRP A 98 16.94 -16.57 19.95
N LEU A 99 17.69 -15.51 19.66
CA LEU A 99 19.13 -15.47 19.93
C LEU A 99 19.46 -15.59 21.43
N PRO A 100 18.85 -14.80 22.34
CA PRO A 100 19.11 -14.90 23.77
C PRO A 100 18.56 -16.19 24.36
N LEU A 101 17.45 -16.69 23.80
CA LEU A 101 16.74 -17.85 24.33
C LEU A 101 17.41 -19.16 23.91
N ALA A 102 17.91 -19.26 22.68
CA ALA A 102 18.77 -20.36 22.22
C ALA A 102 20.06 -20.43 23.05
N LEU A 103 20.67 -19.28 23.37
CA LEU A 103 21.83 -19.23 24.27
C LEU A 103 21.49 -19.72 25.69
N ARG A 104 20.30 -19.42 26.21
CA ARG A 104 19.87 -19.95 27.52
C ARG A 104 19.48 -21.43 27.48
N LEU A 105 18.82 -21.90 26.43
CA LEU A 105 18.39 -23.30 26.28
C LEU A 105 19.55 -24.24 25.91
N ALA A 106 20.58 -23.75 25.21
CA ALA A 106 21.81 -24.52 25.00
C ALA A 106 22.47 -24.92 26.34
N ASN A 107 22.24 -24.12 27.39
CA ASN A 107 22.68 -24.42 28.75
C ASN A 107 21.74 -25.40 29.50
N THR A 108 20.49 -25.58 29.04
CA THR A 108 19.49 -26.45 29.68
C THR A 108 18.84 -27.35 28.62
N SER A 109 19.47 -28.49 28.35
CA SER A 109 19.09 -29.51 27.36
C SER A 109 17.69 -30.10 27.57
N SER A 110 16.63 -29.33 27.32
CA SER A 110 15.23 -29.76 27.43
C SER A 110 14.52 -29.59 26.08
N TRP A 111 14.24 -30.72 25.43
CA TRP A 111 13.62 -30.78 24.11
C TRP A 111 12.20 -30.16 24.09
N VAL A 112 11.51 -30.18 25.22
CA VAL A 112 10.16 -29.62 25.41
C VAL A 112 10.16 -28.10 25.23
N ALA A 113 11.23 -27.43 25.64
CA ALA A 113 11.35 -25.98 25.51
C ALA A 113 11.53 -25.56 24.04
N TRP A 114 12.24 -26.38 23.24
CA TRP A 114 12.34 -26.20 21.79
C TRP A 114 11.00 -26.43 21.08
N ALA A 115 10.23 -27.43 21.50
CA ALA A 115 8.91 -27.70 20.93
C ALA A 115 7.91 -26.56 21.21
N MET A 116 7.86 -26.05 22.45
CA MET A 116 6.97 -24.93 22.80
C MET A 116 7.35 -23.64 22.03
N LEU A 117 8.65 -23.41 21.83
CA LEU A 117 9.16 -22.27 21.07
C LEU A 117 8.75 -22.33 19.60
N ALA A 118 8.90 -23.48 18.95
CA ALA A 118 8.52 -23.66 17.55
C ALA A 118 7.01 -23.43 17.34
N VAL A 119 6.18 -23.89 18.28
CA VAL A 119 4.73 -23.69 18.24
C VAL A 119 4.37 -22.21 18.37
N LEU A 120 4.95 -21.49 19.33
CA LEU A 120 4.68 -20.05 19.50
C LEU A 120 5.12 -19.25 18.26
N LEU A 121 6.26 -19.61 17.68
CA LEU A 121 6.80 -18.99 16.48
C LEU A 121 5.95 -19.21 15.25
N ALA A 122 5.29 -20.37 15.13
CA ALA A 122 4.41 -20.70 14.02
C ALA A 122 3.03 -20.02 14.17
N LEU A 123 2.53 -19.90 15.41
CA LEU A 123 1.21 -19.32 15.69
C LEU A 123 1.15 -17.81 15.42
N LEU A 124 2.21 -17.06 15.75
CA LEU A 124 2.27 -15.61 15.55
C LEU A 124 2.09 -15.15 14.08
N PRO A 125 2.85 -15.66 13.09
CA PRO A 125 2.67 -15.31 11.69
C PRO A 125 1.38 -15.89 11.12
N ALA A 126 0.94 -17.07 11.56
CA ALA A 126 -0.33 -17.67 11.11
C ALA A 126 -1.54 -16.83 11.54
N LEU A 127 -1.56 -16.35 12.79
CA LEU A 127 -2.62 -15.47 13.31
C LEU A 127 -2.65 -14.14 12.55
N MET A 128 -1.48 -13.54 12.31
CA MET A 128 -1.38 -12.28 11.56
C MET A 128 -1.85 -12.42 10.12
N LEU A 129 -1.43 -13.48 9.40
CA LEU A 129 -1.92 -13.77 8.05
C LEU A 129 -3.44 -13.91 8.03
N TRP A 130 -4.00 -14.61 9.03
CA TRP A 130 -5.45 -14.76 9.17
C TRP A 130 -6.17 -13.43 9.42
N LEU A 131 -5.62 -12.53 10.25
CA LEU A 131 -6.16 -11.18 10.46
C LEU A 131 -6.09 -10.32 9.19
N THR A 132 -5.04 -10.44 8.40
CA THR A 132 -4.90 -9.68 7.13
C THR A 132 -5.75 -10.24 5.98
N HIS A 133 -6.16 -11.50 6.04
CA HIS A 133 -7.02 -12.15 5.02
C HIS A 133 -8.49 -12.27 5.45
N ARG A 134 -8.86 -11.73 6.60
CA ARG A 134 -10.26 -11.57 7.00
C ARG A 134 -10.91 -10.51 6.09
N PRO A 135 -11.91 -10.87 5.27
CA PRO A 135 -12.66 -9.93 4.43
C PRO A 135 -13.57 -9.02 5.26
#